data_AF-A0A5B9DE72-F1
#
_entry.id   AF-A0A5B9DE72-F1
#
_cell.length_a   1.000
_cell.length_b   1.000
_cell.length_c   1.000
_cell.angle_alpha   90.00
_cell.angle_beta   90.00
_cell.angle_gamma   90.00
#
_symmetry.space_group_name_H-M   'P 1'
#
loop_
_entity.id
_entity.type
_entity.pdbx_description
1 polymer ?
#
loop_
_entity_poly.entity_id
_entity_poly.type
_entity_poly.pdbx_seq_one_letter_code
_entity_poly.pdbx_strand_id
1 'polypeptide(L)'
;MEDLIKIKETELAQLTQVKDALRDQVKKFMSEITVLKEKIEKLEKEPKIPTYPDLSDELREQKERYKKSLEENESLKNKIEELTKKPLSPEKLMEQLKKGMFNLGQQNASIESKIEIILGKLGKDYSGTPKAELEKKEKFPDRPRKSFVSEPEKIIPRKPSDILEKRPVEKISQKKIPDKVEHGTIKSIPYPEDGVLKCPHCGEQHFQEQQNKNKIISYAPIKKYAKKYYCKNCRGEWDYN
;
A
#
# COMPACT_ATOMS: atom_id res chain seq x y z
N MET A 1 -77.63 17.03 63.24
CA MET A 1 -77.64 17.84 62.00
C MET A 1 -76.23 18.36 61.70
N GLU A 2 -75.43 18.72 62.72
CA GLU A 2 -74.02 19.11 62.52
C GLU A 2 -73.13 18.04 61.88
N ASP A 3 -73.30 16.75 62.20
CA ASP A 3 -72.41 15.72 61.62
C ASP A 3 -72.58 15.57 60.10
N LEU A 4 -73.80 15.79 59.60
CA LEU A 4 -74.08 15.80 58.17
C LEU A 4 -73.41 16.99 57.45
N ILE A 5 -73.28 18.12 58.15
CA ILE A 5 -72.61 19.32 57.63
C ILE A 5 -71.11 19.08 57.56
N LYS A 6 -70.51 18.51 58.60
CA LYS A 6 -69.07 18.16 58.62
C LYS A 6 -68.70 17.19 57.50
N ILE A 7 -69.53 16.16 57.26
CA ILE A 7 -69.31 15.21 56.17
C ILE A 7 -69.32 15.94 54.82
N LYS A 8 -70.31 16.81 54.57
CA LYS A 8 -70.37 17.60 53.33
C LYS A 8 -69.18 18.56 53.16
N GLU A 9 -68.71 19.17 54.25
CA GLU A 9 -67.52 20.03 54.23
C GLU A 9 -66.25 19.22 53.86
N THR A 10 -66.10 18.02 54.41
CA THR A 10 -64.98 17.13 54.05
C THR A 10 -65.04 16.65 52.60
N GLU A 11 -66.22 16.31 52.09
CA GLU A 11 -66.42 15.93 50.68
C GLU A 11 -66.14 17.11 49.74
N LEU A 12 -66.58 18.33 50.09
CA LEU A 12 -66.28 19.53 49.32
C LEU A 12 -64.78 19.83 49.29
N ALA A 13 -64.08 19.65 50.42
CA ALA A 13 -62.63 19.82 50.47
C ALA A 13 -61.90 18.79 49.58
N GLN A 14 -62.32 17.52 49.61
CA GLN A 14 -61.77 16.47 48.75
C GLN A 14 -62.01 16.76 47.27
N LEU A 15 -63.24 17.16 46.90
CA LEU A 15 -63.57 17.52 45.53
C LEU A 15 -62.75 18.72 45.04
N THR A 16 -62.49 19.69 45.92
CA THR A 16 -61.66 20.86 45.60
C THR A 16 -60.20 20.44 45.36
N GLN A 17 -59.64 19.57 46.21
CA GLN A 17 -58.29 19.02 46.02
C GLN A 17 -58.16 18.24 44.72
N VAL A 18 -59.12 17.36 44.41
CA VAL A 18 -59.09 16.57 43.17
C VAL A 18 -59.20 17.47 41.94
N LYS A 19 -60.07 18.47 41.99
CA LYS A 19 -60.20 19.46 40.91
C LYS A 19 -58.91 20.23 40.68
N ASP A 20 -58.24 20.68 41.73
CA ASP A 20 -56.99 21.42 41.60
C ASP A 20 -55.85 20.52 41.09
N ALA A 21 -55.76 19.28 41.58
CA ALA A 21 -54.80 18.30 41.09
C ALA A 21 -55.00 17.98 39.60
N LEU A 22 -56.25 17.80 39.16
CA LEU A 22 -56.57 17.59 37.74
C LEU A 22 -56.23 18.82 36.90
N ARG A 23 -56.51 20.03 37.39
CA ARG A 23 -56.16 21.27 36.70
C ARG A 23 -54.65 21.41 36.52
N ASP A 24 -53.85 21.03 37.51
CA ASP A 24 -52.39 21.08 37.41
C ASP A 24 -51.84 19.98 36.48
N GLN A 25 -52.43 18.79 36.48
CA GLN A 25 -52.09 17.76 35.48
C GLN A 25 -52.39 18.22 34.05
N VAL A 26 -53.54 18.85 33.82
CA VAL A 26 -53.90 19.40 32.50
C VAL A 26 -52.89 20.47 32.06
N LYS A 27 -52.46 21.35 32.96
CA LYS A 27 -51.41 22.34 32.65
C LYS A 27 -50.08 21.68 32.28
N LYS A 28 -49.70 20.62 33.00
CA LYS A 28 -48.47 19.87 32.73
C LYS A 28 -48.52 19.16 31.37
N PHE A 29 -49.62 18.51 31.03
CA PHE A 29 -49.76 17.89 29.71
C PHE A 29 -49.79 18.93 28.58
N MET A 30 -50.41 20.09 28.81
CA MET A 30 -50.38 21.19 27.83
C MET A 30 -48.96 21.70 27.55
N SER A 31 -48.13 21.86 28.59
CA SER A 31 -46.73 22.28 28.38
C SER A 31 -45.89 21.19 27.71
N GLU A 32 -46.08 19.91 28.05
CA GLU A 32 -45.43 18.79 27.38
C GLU A 32 -45.81 18.72 25.89
N ILE A 33 -47.09 18.92 25.55
CA ILE A 33 -47.55 18.98 24.15
C ILE A 33 -46.87 20.13 23.41
N THR A 34 -46.74 21.31 24.00
CA THR A 34 -46.05 22.43 23.35
C THR A 34 -44.58 22.13 23.08
N VAL A 35 -43.87 21.54 24.04
CA VAL A 35 -42.46 21.15 23.87
C VAL A 35 -42.29 20.08 22.80
N LEU A 36 -43.18 19.08 22.75
CA LEU A 36 -43.14 18.04 21.74
C LEU A 36 -43.42 18.59 20.33
N LYS A 37 -44.38 19.52 20.20
CA LYS A 37 -44.64 20.20 18.92
C LYS A 37 -43.43 20.98 18.43
N GLU A 38 -42.76 21.73 19.31
CA GLU A 38 -41.53 22.45 18.95
C GLU A 38 -40.40 21.49 18.53
N LYS A 39 -40.29 20.31 19.17
CA LYS A 39 -39.31 19.29 18.77
C LYS A 39 -39.63 18.69 17.40
N ILE A 40 -40.89 18.40 17.12
CA ILE A 40 -41.33 17.91 15.81
C ILE A 40 -41.01 18.96 14.74
N GLU A 41 -41.34 20.23 14.98
CA GLU A 41 -41.06 21.31 14.03
C GLU A 41 -39.55 21.48 13.78
N LYS A 42 -38.70 21.30 14.80
CA LYS A 42 -37.24 21.29 14.63
C LYS A 42 -36.76 20.12 13.80
N LEU A 43 -37.24 18.91 14.06
CA LEU A 43 -36.89 17.71 13.30
C LEU A 43 -37.41 17.75 11.85
N GLU A 44 -38.53 18.43 11.60
CA GLU A 44 -39.04 18.65 10.24
C GLU A 44 -38.25 19.71 9.47
N LYS A 45 -37.69 20.71 10.17
CA LYS A 45 -36.81 21.73 9.59
C LYS A 45 -35.37 21.26 9.45
N GLU A 46 -34.97 20.22 10.17
CA GLU A 46 -33.70 19.54 9.89
C GLU A 46 -33.74 19.04 8.43
N PRO A 47 -32.67 19.29 7.65
CA PRO A 47 -32.64 18.90 6.25
C PRO A 47 -32.84 17.38 6.18
N LYS A 48 -34.00 16.96 5.65
CA LYS A 48 -34.25 15.57 5.30
C LYS A 48 -33.06 15.12 4.45
N ILE A 49 -32.35 14.13 4.99
CA ILE A 49 -31.36 13.21 4.41
C ILE A 49 -30.80 13.71 3.06
N PRO A 50 -29.47 13.92 2.93
CA PRO A 50 -28.86 14.24 1.66
C PRO A 50 -29.42 13.30 0.60
N THR A 51 -30.15 13.85 -0.36
CA THR A 51 -30.63 13.07 -1.49
C THR A 51 -29.37 12.63 -2.21
N TYR A 52 -28.99 11.36 -2.01
CA TYR A 52 -27.81 10.81 -2.63
C TYR A 52 -27.96 10.96 -4.15
N PRO A 53 -26.88 11.30 -4.86
CA PRO A 53 -26.87 11.21 -6.32
C PRO A 53 -27.40 9.85 -6.73
N ASP A 54 -28.30 9.79 -7.70
CA ASP A 54 -28.80 8.53 -8.22
C ASP A 54 -27.67 7.81 -8.96
N LEU A 55 -26.94 6.95 -8.24
CA LEU A 55 -25.82 6.17 -8.76
C LEU A 55 -26.28 5.05 -9.71
N SER A 56 -27.58 4.95 -10.02
CA SER A 56 -28.12 3.90 -10.90
C SER A 56 -27.51 3.92 -12.29
N ASP A 57 -27.20 5.11 -12.82
CA ASP A 57 -26.58 5.27 -14.13
C ASP A 57 -25.11 4.87 -14.14
N GLU A 58 -24.33 5.30 -13.14
CA GLU A 58 -22.93 4.88 -12.97
C GLU A 58 -22.83 3.36 -12.73
N LEU A 59 -23.76 2.79 -11.96
CA LEU A 59 -23.81 1.36 -11.71
C LEU A 59 -24.17 0.57 -12.96
N ARG A 60 -25.06 1.11 -13.81
CA ARG A 60 -25.40 0.54 -15.12
C ARG A 60 -24.19 0.57 -16.05
N GLU A 61 -23.51 1.72 -16.14
CA GLU A 61 -22.32 1.88 -16.97
C GLU A 61 -21.17 0.97 -16.51
N GLN A 62 -20.98 0.84 -15.19
CA GLN A 62 -19.98 -0.06 -14.62
C GLN A 62 -20.27 -1.53 -14.97
N LYS A 63 -21.53 -1.96 -14.91
CA LYS A 63 -21.94 -3.33 -15.30
C LYS A 63 -21.69 -3.59 -16.78
N GLU A 64 -21.97 -2.63 -17.66
CA GLU A 64 -21.67 -2.75 -19.08
C GLU A 64 -20.17 -2.84 -19.36
N ARG A 65 -19.34 -2.03 -18.68
CA ARG A 65 -17.88 -2.12 -18.76
C ARG A 65 -17.36 -3.49 -18.34
N TYR A 66 -17.87 -4.04 -17.23
CA TYR A 66 -17.51 -5.39 -16.78
C TYR A 66 -17.93 -6.47 -17.77
N LYS A 67 -19.13 -6.38 -18.35
CA LYS A 67 -19.61 -7.32 -19.36
C LYS A 67 -18.72 -7.32 -20.60
N LYS A 68 -18.37 -6.13 -21.12
CA LYS A 68 -17.47 -6.00 -22.26
C LYS A 68 -16.08 -6.58 -21.97
N SER A 69 -15.54 -6.32 -20.79
CA SER A 69 -14.25 -6.89 -20.37
C SER A 69 -14.29 -8.42 -20.26
N LEU A 70 -15.41 -9.00 -19.83
CA LEU A 70 -15.61 -10.46 -19.82
C LEU A 70 -15.60 -11.04 -21.25
N GLU A 71 -16.33 -10.42 -22.17
CA GLU A 71 -16.38 -10.83 -23.58
C GLU A 71 -14.98 -10.75 -24.25
N GLU A 72 -14.22 -9.68 -23.97
CA GLU A 72 -12.84 -9.54 -24.44
C GLU A 72 -11.92 -10.63 -23.88
N ASN A 73 -12.03 -10.94 -22.58
CA ASN A 73 -11.24 -12.01 -21.96
C ASN A 73 -11.58 -13.39 -22.53
N GLU A 74 -12.84 -13.65 -22.82
CA GLU A 74 -13.28 -14.91 -23.43
C GLU A 74 -12.77 -15.03 -24.88
N SER A 75 -12.81 -13.94 -25.64
CA SER A 75 -12.18 -13.86 -26.97
C SER A 75 -10.67 -14.12 -26.92
N LEU A 76 -9.96 -13.49 -25.98
CA LEU A 76 -8.52 -13.70 -25.80
C LEU A 76 -8.20 -15.14 -25.39
N LYS A 77 -9.00 -15.73 -24.51
CA LYS A 77 -8.86 -17.13 -24.09
C LYS A 77 -9.00 -18.08 -25.29
N ASN A 78 -10.00 -17.87 -26.14
CA ASN A 78 -10.20 -18.65 -27.36
C ASN A 78 -9.01 -18.48 -28.32
N LYS A 79 -8.47 -17.26 -28.46
CA LYS A 79 -7.29 -16.98 -29.29
C LYS A 79 -6.03 -17.66 -28.77
N ILE A 80 -5.81 -17.67 -27.45
CA ILE A 80 -4.71 -18.39 -26.82
C ILE A 80 -4.87 -19.90 -27.02
N GLU A 81 -6.08 -20.43 -26.89
CA GLU A 81 -6.37 -21.84 -27.12
C GLU A 81 -6.12 -22.25 -28.58
N GLU A 82 -6.47 -21.40 -29.55
CA GLU A 82 -6.17 -21.63 -30.96
C GLU A 82 -4.66 -21.59 -31.26
N LEU A 83 -3.93 -20.67 -30.63
CA LEU A 83 -2.48 -20.54 -30.78
C LEU A 83 -1.72 -21.69 -30.12
N THR A 84 -2.22 -22.23 -29.02
CA THR A 84 -1.62 -23.37 -28.30
C THR A 84 -1.94 -24.71 -28.95
N LYS A 85 -3.08 -24.85 -29.64
CA LYS A 85 -3.42 -26.04 -30.46
C LYS A 85 -2.64 -26.13 -31.77
N LYS A 86 -2.06 -25.03 -32.27
CA LYS A 86 -1.13 -25.06 -33.41
C LYS A 86 0.28 -25.34 -32.86
N PRO A 87 0.83 -26.57 -32.96
CA PRO A 87 2.24 -26.78 -32.67
C PRO A 87 3.04 -25.84 -33.59
N LEU A 88 3.93 -25.03 -33.01
CA LEU A 88 4.85 -24.23 -33.81
C LEU A 88 5.62 -25.21 -34.71
N SER A 89 5.41 -25.12 -36.03
CA SER A 89 6.20 -25.89 -36.99
C SER A 89 7.68 -25.64 -36.70
N PRO A 90 8.51 -26.70 -36.58
CA PRO A 90 9.96 -26.57 -36.38
C PRO A 90 10.61 -25.64 -37.40
N GLU A 91 10.05 -25.54 -38.61
CA GLU A 91 10.54 -24.68 -39.69
C GLU A 91 10.38 -23.19 -39.34
N LYS A 92 9.26 -22.79 -38.74
CA LYS A 92 9.02 -21.39 -38.35
C LYS A 92 9.90 -20.96 -37.17
N LEU A 93 10.15 -21.87 -36.23
CA LEU A 93 11.09 -21.67 -35.12
C LEU A 93 12.53 -21.51 -35.65
N MET A 94 12.93 -22.37 -36.59
CA MET A 94 14.24 -22.29 -37.23
C MET A 94 14.41 -21.02 -38.06
N GLU A 95 13.34 -20.54 -38.71
CA GLU A 95 13.37 -19.28 -39.46
C GLU A 95 13.47 -18.05 -38.54
N GLN A 96 12.76 -18.05 -37.40
CA GLN A 96 12.89 -17.00 -36.39
C GLN A 96 14.28 -17.01 -35.73
N LEU A 97 14.83 -18.18 -35.44
CA LEU A 97 16.21 -18.34 -34.93
C LEU A 97 17.22 -17.82 -35.95
N LYS A 98 17.09 -18.17 -37.24
CA LYS A 98 17.97 -17.65 -38.30
C LYS A 98 17.90 -16.12 -38.42
N LYS A 99 16.70 -15.54 -38.38
CA LYS A 99 16.51 -14.08 -38.41
C LYS A 99 17.11 -13.41 -37.16
N GLY A 100 16.93 -13.98 -35.98
CA GLY A 100 17.54 -13.50 -34.74
C GLY A 100 19.07 -13.58 -34.76
N MET A 101 19.63 -14.69 -35.22
CA MET A 101 21.08 -14.88 -35.37
C MET A 101 21.70 -13.92 -36.41
N PHE A 102 20.99 -13.65 -37.50
CA PHE A 102 21.44 -12.71 -38.53
C PHE A 102 21.51 -11.27 -38.01
N ASN A 103 20.50 -10.83 -37.24
CA ASN A 103 20.50 -9.51 -36.62
C ASN A 103 21.60 -9.36 -35.57
N LEU A 104 21.87 -10.40 -34.77
CA LEU A 104 23.00 -10.42 -33.84
C LEU A 104 24.34 -10.36 -34.58
N GLY A 105 24.48 -11.08 -35.70
CA GLY A 105 25.66 -11.00 -36.56
C GLY A 105 25.91 -9.59 -37.11
N GLN A 106 24.86 -8.90 -37.58
CA GLN A 106 24.96 -7.51 -38.03
C GLN A 106 25.32 -6.54 -36.91
N GLN A 107 24.74 -6.73 -35.72
CA GLN A 107 25.08 -5.92 -34.54
C GLN A 107 26.54 -6.13 -34.12
N ASN A 108 27.02 -7.38 -34.11
CA ASN A 108 28.40 -7.70 -33.79
C ASN A 108 29.37 -7.09 -34.81
N ALA A 109 29.09 -7.21 -36.11
CA ALA A 109 29.90 -6.57 -37.16
C ALA A 109 29.92 -5.03 -37.04
N SER A 110 28.81 -4.42 -36.63
CA SER A 110 28.73 -2.98 -36.35
C SER A 110 29.55 -2.59 -35.12
N ILE A 111 29.55 -3.42 -34.08
CA ILE A 111 30.36 -3.22 -32.88
C ILE A 111 31.85 -3.36 -33.21
N GLU A 112 32.24 -4.40 -33.96
CA GLU A 112 33.62 -4.62 -34.43
C GLU A 112 34.12 -3.43 -35.25
N SER A 113 33.33 -2.93 -36.19
CA SER A 113 33.66 -1.73 -36.97
C SER A 113 33.85 -0.49 -36.08
N LYS A 114 33.01 -0.33 -35.05
CA LYS A 114 33.16 0.78 -34.08
C LYS A 114 34.42 0.63 -33.23
N ILE A 115 34.78 -0.60 -32.84
CA ILE A 115 36.02 -0.91 -32.12
C ILE A 115 37.23 -0.59 -33.00
N GLU A 116 37.23 -0.98 -34.28
CA GLU A 116 38.31 -0.63 -35.22
C GLU A 116 38.46 0.89 -35.40
N ILE A 117 37.36 1.62 -35.47
CA ILE A 117 37.40 3.09 -35.54
C ILE A 117 37.99 3.69 -34.25
N ILE A 118 37.63 3.15 -33.08
CA ILE A 118 38.18 3.59 -31.79
C ILE A 118 39.67 3.27 -31.71
N LEU A 119 40.09 2.06 -32.08
CA LEU A 119 41.49 1.64 -32.11
C LEU A 119 42.31 2.44 -33.14
N GLY A 120 41.74 2.74 -34.30
CA GLY A 120 42.36 3.59 -35.33
C GLY A 120 42.48 5.05 -34.90
N LYS A 121 41.57 5.55 -34.06
CA LYS A 121 41.69 6.87 -33.42
C LYS A 121 42.73 6.87 -32.30
N LEU A 122 42.83 5.79 -31.52
CA LEU A 122 43.83 5.64 -30.46
C LEU A 122 45.24 5.36 -31.02
N GLY A 123 45.34 4.80 -32.23
CA GLY A 123 46.60 4.42 -32.87
C GLY A 123 47.36 5.56 -33.57
N LYS A 124 46.82 6.78 -33.64
CA LYS A 124 47.55 7.95 -34.19
C LYS A 124 48.31 8.77 -33.14
N ASP A 125 48.01 8.56 -31.86
CA ASP A 125 48.54 9.40 -30.78
C ASP A 125 49.34 8.59 -29.73
N TYR A 126 49.44 7.27 -29.87
CA TYR A 126 50.22 6.43 -28.94
C TYR A 126 51.71 6.36 -29.34
N SER A 127 52.38 7.50 -29.37
CA SER A 127 53.85 7.55 -29.30
C SER A 127 54.28 7.29 -27.85
N GLY A 128 54.28 6.02 -27.46
CA GLY A 128 54.70 5.59 -26.14
C GLY A 128 55.18 4.15 -26.18
N THR A 129 56.38 3.92 -26.69
CA THR A 129 57.16 2.71 -26.39
C THR A 129 58.40 3.12 -25.60
N PRO A 130 58.95 2.20 -24.80
CA PRO A 130 60.04 1.42 -25.37
C PRO A 130 59.90 -0.09 -25.19
N LYS A 131 60.55 -0.76 -26.15
CA LYS A 131 60.76 -2.18 -26.33
C LYS A 131 61.55 -2.84 -25.19
N ALA A 132 61.31 -4.15 -25.11
CA ALA A 132 62.18 -5.23 -24.68
C ALA A 132 62.33 -5.47 -23.16
N GLU A 133 61.83 -6.64 -22.71
CA GLU A 133 62.74 -7.70 -22.25
C GLU A 133 62.07 -9.09 -22.32
N LEU A 134 62.74 -9.94 -23.11
CA LEU A 134 62.99 -11.37 -22.87
C LEU A 134 61.83 -12.38 -22.87
N GLU A 135 61.73 -13.02 -24.03
CA GLU A 135 61.46 -14.45 -24.18
C GLU A 135 62.09 -15.30 -23.06
N LYS A 136 61.26 -16.11 -22.39
CA LYS A 136 61.61 -17.51 -22.08
C LYS A 136 60.42 -18.41 -22.37
N LYS A 137 60.58 -19.21 -23.42
CA LYS A 137 59.80 -20.43 -23.66
C LYS A 137 59.95 -21.34 -22.43
N GLU A 138 58.86 -21.95 -21.98
CA GLU A 138 58.77 -23.42 -21.89
C GLU A 138 57.38 -23.90 -21.45
N LYS A 139 56.77 -24.71 -22.33
CA LYS A 139 56.02 -25.94 -22.06
C LYS A 139 54.80 -25.90 -21.13
N PHE A 140 53.64 -26.12 -21.77
CA PHE A 140 52.47 -26.80 -21.20
C PHE A 140 52.88 -28.02 -20.36
N PRO A 141 52.16 -28.27 -19.26
CA PRO A 141 51.28 -29.44 -19.33
C PRO A 141 49.87 -29.20 -18.78
N ASP A 142 48.95 -29.95 -19.38
CA ASP A 142 47.60 -30.24 -18.91
C ASP A 142 47.48 -30.48 -17.41
N ARG A 143 46.44 -29.92 -16.78
CA ARG A 143 45.79 -30.47 -15.58
C ARG A 143 44.44 -29.78 -15.30
N PRO A 144 43.53 -30.41 -14.55
CA PRO A 144 42.25 -30.84 -15.07
C PRO A 144 41.08 -30.05 -14.49
N ARG A 145 39.92 -30.15 -15.16
CA ARG A 145 38.60 -29.82 -14.60
C ARG A 145 38.43 -30.50 -13.24
N LYS A 146 38.41 -29.71 -12.15
CA LYS A 146 37.80 -30.13 -10.88
C LYS A 146 36.36 -29.67 -10.86
N SER A 147 35.46 -30.64 -11.00
CA SER A 147 34.08 -30.58 -10.55
C SER A 147 34.04 -30.23 -9.06
N PHE A 148 33.49 -29.07 -8.71
CA PHE A 148 33.12 -28.78 -7.34
C PHE A 148 31.75 -29.40 -7.07
N VAL A 149 31.77 -30.56 -6.43
CA VAL A 149 30.62 -31.16 -5.78
C VAL A 149 30.38 -30.36 -4.50
N SER A 150 29.28 -29.61 -4.45
CA SER A 150 28.81 -28.99 -3.21
C SER A 150 28.05 -30.03 -2.38
N GLU A 151 28.72 -30.59 -1.36
CA GLU A 151 28.05 -31.26 -0.24
C GLU A 151 27.30 -30.25 0.63
N PRO A 152 26.19 -30.64 1.27
CA PRO A 152 25.36 -29.74 2.08
C PRO A 152 25.97 -29.50 3.47
N GLU A 153 26.17 -28.23 3.83
CA GLU A 153 26.57 -27.83 5.18
C GLU A 153 25.47 -28.19 6.20
N LYS A 154 25.89 -28.94 7.23
CA LYS A 154 25.11 -29.24 8.44
C LYS A 154 24.84 -27.96 9.22
N ILE A 155 23.57 -27.61 9.38
CA ILE A 155 23.08 -26.59 10.31
C ILE A 155 23.28 -27.11 11.75
N ILE A 156 24.15 -26.47 12.51
CA ILE A 156 24.24 -26.63 13.97
C ILE A 156 23.40 -25.53 14.61
N PRO A 157 22.33 -25.83 15.37
CA PRO A 157 21.56 -24.82 16.08
C PRO A 157 22.35 -24.34 17.32
N ARG A 158 22.75 -23.06 17.34
CA ARG A 158 23.29 -22.41 18.55
C ARG A 158 22.16 -21.86 19.41
N LYS A 159 22.25 -22.09 20.72
CA LYS A 159 21.30 -21.61 21.75
C LYS A 159 21.49 -20.11 22.03
N PRO A 160 20.47 -19.41 22.59
CA PRO A 160 20.38 -17.94 22.60
C PRO A 160 21.22 -17.22 23.69
N SER A 161 22.24 -17.85 24.28
CA SER A 161 22.82 -17.37 25.54
C SER A 161 24.16 -16.62 25.43
N ASP A 162 24.80 -16.57 24.27
CA ASP A 162 26.20 -16.11 24.15
C ASP A 162 26.39 -14.68 23.57
N ILE A 163 25.36 -13.83 23.55
CA ILE A 163 25.44 -12.46 22.94
C ILE A 163 25.65 -11.35 23.98
N LEU A 164 26.37 -11.61 25.07
CA LEU A 164 26.74 -10.54 26.01
C LEU A 164 28.20 -10.67 26.47
N GLU A 165 29.11 -10.32 25.56
CA GLU A 165 30.44 -9.87 25.97
C GLU A 165 30.84 -8.55 25.32
N LYS A 166 31.37 -7.70 26.20
CA LYS A 166 31.63 -6.26 26.09
C LYS A 166 32.68 -5.96 25.02
N ARG A 167 32.46 -4.90 24.23
CA ARG A 167 33.53 -4.17 23.53
C ARG A 167 33.32 -2.65 23.54
N PRO A 168 34.41 -1.88 23.45
CA PRO A 168 34.58 -0.60 24.14
C PRO A 168 34.06 0.61 23.35
N VAL A 169 33.86 1.67 24.11
CA VAL A 169 33.39 3.00 23.71
C VAL A 169 34.38 3.66 22.75
N GLU A 170 34.02 3.81 21.48
CA GLU A 170 34.67 4.76 20.57
C GLU A 170 33.80 5.99 20.38
N LYS A 171 34.41 7.15 20.65
CA LYS A 171 33.85 8.49 20.53
C LYS A 171 33.50 8.78 19.08
N ILE A 172 32.22 8.87 18.75
CA ILE A 172 31.75 9.45 17.51
C ILE A 172 31.02 10.75 17.82
N SER A 173 31.52 11.79 17.14
CA SER A 173 31.13 13.19 17.20
C SER A 173 29.62 13.42 17.13
N GLN A 174 29.14 14.28 18.04
CA GLN A 174 27.75 14.68 18.19
C GLN A 174 27.28 15.48 16.97
N LYS A 175 26.61 14.81 16.02
CA LYS A 175 25.64 15.48 15.15
C LYS A 175 24.29 15.51 15.87
N LYS A 176 23.78 16.73 16.09
CA LYS A 176 22.49 17.03 16.73
C LYS A 176 21.38 16.08 16.27
N ILE A 177 20.88 15.29 17.20
CA ILE A 177 19.62 14.55 17.10
C ILE A 177 18.53 15.55 17.48
N PRO A 178 17.55 15.87 16.60
CA PRO A 178 16.38 16.62 17.04
C PRO A 178 15.48 15.72 17.89
N ASP A 179 14.85 16.39 18.85
CA ASP A 179 14.12 15.88 19.98
C ASP A 179 13.06 14.80 19.71
N LYS A 180 12.90 13.94 20.72
CA LYS A 180 11.69 13.15 21.05
C LYS A 180 10.88 12.64 19.86
N VAL A 181 11.14 11.39 19.47
CA VAL A 181 10.18 10.61 18.69
C VAL A 181 9.01 10.27 19.61
N GLU A 182 7.95 11.07 19.53
CA GLU A 182 6.64 10.74 20.08
C GLU A 182 6.16 9.43 19.46
N HIS A 183 6.32 8.33 20.20
CA HIS A 183 5.66 7.07 19.87
C HIS A 183 4.15 7.23 20.14
N GLY A 184 3.39 7.69 19.15
CA GLY A 184 1.94 7.76 19.30
C GLY A 184 1.15 8.05 18.04
N THR A 185 1.69 8.81 17.09
CA THR A 185 0.93 9.31 15.94
C THR A 185 1.71 9.11 14.65
N ILE A 186 1.25 8.15 13.84
CA ILE A 186 1.73 7.98 12.46
C ILE A 186 1.44 9.29 11.73
N LYS A 187 2.46 9.91 11.14
CA LYS A 187 2.29 11.16 10.37
C LYS A 187 1.76 10.83 8.99
N SER A 188 0.63 11.44 8.62
CA SER A 188 0.06 11.32 7.28
C SER A 188 0.58 12.42 6.36
N ILE A 189 1.08 12.03 5.19
CA ILE A 189 1.78 12.89 4.22
C ILE A 189 1.04 12.82 2.87
N PRO A 190 0.96 13.90 2.08
CA PRO A 190 0.39 13.83 0.74
C PRO A 190 1.20 12.90 -0.18
N TYR A 191 0.52 12.23 -1.10
CA TYR A 191 1.16 11.38 -2.09
C TYR A 191 2.07 12.21 -3.01
N PRO A 192 3.34 11.79 -3.26
CA PRO A 192 4.24 12.53 -4.12
C PRO A 192 3.75 12.53 -5.58
N GLU A 193 3.79 13.69 -6.23
CA GLU A 193 3.36 13.86 -7.63
C GLU A 193 4.20 13.01 -8.60
N ASP A 194 5.48 12.80 -8.29
CA ASP A 194 6.41 11.99 -9.07
C ASP A 194 6.10 10.48 -9.02
N GLY A 195 5.20 10.03 -8.14
CA GLY A 195 4.90 8.61 -7.89
C GLY A 195 6.04 7.84 -7.19
N VAL A 196 7.17 8.49 -6.92
CA VAL A 196 8.33 7.89 -6.26
C VAL A 196 8.21 8.05 -4.74
N LEU A 197 7.94 6.93 -4.07
CA LEU A 197 7.88 6.89 -2.60
C LEU A 197 9.28 7.09 -2.01
N LYS A 198 9.44 8.11 -1.16
CA LYS A 198 10.68 8.41 -0.44
C LYS A 198 10.38 8.62 1.04
N CYS A 199 11.35 8.33 1.89
CA CYS A 199 11.20 8.66 3.31
C CYS A 199 11.15 10.20 3.48
N PRO A 200 10.18 10.75 4.22
CA PRO A 200 10.08 12.19 4.46
C PRO A 200 11.23 12.75 5.31
N HIS A 201 11.95 11.87 6.03
CA HIS A 201 13.03 12.28 6.93
C HIS A 201 14.42 12.23 6.26
N CYS A 202 14.74 11.17 5.50
CA CYS A 202 16.05 11.02 4.85
C CYS A 202 16.02 11.13 3.32
N GLY A 203 14.85 11.15 2.68
CA GLY A 203 14.73 11.19 1.21
C GLY A 203 15.09 9.88 0.50
N GLU A 204 15.53 8.85 1.22
CA GLU A 204 15.92 7.56 0.65
C GLU A 204 14.72 6.60 0.49
N GLN A 205 14.88 5.59 -0.37
CA GLN A 205 13.87 4.57 -0.66
C GLN A 205 13.98 3.32 0.24
N HIS A 206 14.79 3.39 1.30
CA HIS A 206 14.99 2.27 2.23
C HIS A 206 13.90 2.22 3.31
N PHE A 207 12.72 1.74 2.91
CA PHE A 207 11.59 1.55 3.82
C PHE A 207 10.94 0.17 3.65
N GLN A 208 10.12 -0.20 4.63
CA GLN A 208 9.32 -1.42 4.65
C GLN A 208 7.84 -1.04 4.63
N GLU A 209 7.10 -1.59 3.67
CA GLU A 209 5.63 -1.46 3.64
C GLU A 209 5.02 -2.40 4.68
N GLN A 210 4.06 -1.88 5.45
CA GLN A 210 3.28 -2.64 6.43
C GLN A 210 1.81 -2.25 6.33
N GLN A 211 0.91 -3.09 6.83
CA GLN A 211 -0.51 -2.77 6.93
C GLN A 211 -0.79 -1.96 8.20
N ASN A 212 -1.49 -0.84 8.05
CA ASN A 212 -1.98 -0.04 9.16
C ASN A 212 -3.33 -0.58 9.64
N LYS A 213 -3.28 -1.46 10.64
CA LYS A 213 -4.49 -2.06 11.24
C LYS A 213 -5.47 -1.04 11.85
N ASN A 214 -5.00 0.19 12.10
CA ASN A 214 -5.81 1.26 12.68
C ASN A 214 -6.66 2.00 11.63
N LYS A 215 -6.33 1.88 10.33
CA LYS A 215 -7.03 2.59 9.23
C LYS A 215 -7.59 1.58 8.23
N ILE A 216 -8.90 1.34 8.30
CA ILE A 216 -9.61 0.40 7.42
C ILE A 216 -10.12 1.16 6.20
N ILE A 217 -9.72 0.72 5.00
CA ILE A 217 -10.16 1.29 3.71
C ILE A 217 -11.50 0.68 3.27
N SER A 218 -11.67 -0.63 3.49
CA SER A 218 -12.92 -1.32 3.11
C SER A 218 -13.18 -2.50 4.04
N TYR A 219 -14.46 -2.73 4.34
CA TYR A 219 -14.94 -3.77 5.25
C TYR A 219 -15.42 -5.05 4.55
N ALA A 220 -15.63 -5.06 3.22
CA ALA A 220 -16.20 -6.21 2.51
C ALA A 220 -15.59 -6.40 1.10
N PRO A 221 -15.38 -7.65 0.63
CA PRO A 221 -15.57 -8.95 1.30
C PRO A 221 -14.42 -9.36 2.25
N ILE A 222 -13.28 -8.65 2.21
CA ILE A 222 -12.12 -8.85 3.09
C ILE A 222 -11.70 -7.47 3.61
N LYS A 223 -11.40 -7.37 4.92
CA LYS A 223 -10.91 -6.11 5.52
C LYS A 223 -9.63 -5.67 4.81
N LYS A 224 -9.70 -4.55 4.09
CA LYS A 224 -8.53 -3.89 3.48
C LYS A 224 -8.05 -2.79 4.42
N TYR A 225 -6.79 -2.84 4.81
CA TYR A 225 -6.15 -1.84 5.66
C TYR A 225 -5.32 -0.89 4.81
N ALA A 226 -5.17 0.36 5.25
CA ALA A 226 -4.26 1.31 4.64
C ALA A 226 -2.80 0.84 4.76
N LYS A 227 -1.94 1.32 3.88
CA LYS A 227 -0.50 1.05 3.97
C LYS A 227 0.16 2.06 4.89
N LYS A 228 1.08 1.59 5.73
CA LYS A 228 2.05 2.42 6.45
C LYS A 228 3.46 2.03 6.02
N TYR A 229 4.38 2.97 6.17
CA TYR A 229 5.75 2.86 5.71
C TYR A 229 6.67 3.07 6.91
N TYR A 230 7.63 2.17 7.08
CA TYR A 230 8.65 2.25 8.14
C TYR A 230 10.03 2.42 7.51
N CYS A 231 10.72 3.52 7.81
CA CYS A 231 12.08 3.75 7.31
C CYS A 231 13.09 2.97 8.14
N LYS A 232 13.95 2.18 7.49
CA LYS A 232 15.00 1.42 8.19
C LYS A 232 16.09 2.32 8.78
N ASN A 233 16.32 3.48 8.16
CA ASN A 233 17.39 4.40 8.55
C ASN A 233 16.93 5.38 9.62
N CYS A 234 15.76 6.01 9.43
CA CYS A 234 15.22 7.00 10.37
C CYS A 234 14.39 6.38 11.50
N ARG A 235 14.02 5.10 11.40
CA ARG A 235 13.09 4.41 12.31
C ARG A 235 11.74 5.14 12.49
N GLY A 236 11.38 5.98 11.52
CA GLY A 236 10.12 6.72 11.50
C GLY A 236 9.04 5.95 10.77
N GLU A 237 7.79 6.11 11.24
CA GLU A 237 6.58 5.59 10.61
C GLU A 237 5.77 6.74 9.99
N TRP A 238 5.30 6.55 8.76
CA TRP A 238 4.38 7.46 8.09
C TRP A 238 3.36 6.70 7.25
N ASP A 239 2.25 7.35 6.92
CA ASP A 239 1.31 6.88 5.92
C ASP A 239 1.07 7.97 4.87
N TYR A 240 0.55 7.55 3.72
CA TYR A 240 0.09 8.50 2.71
C TYR A 240 -1.44 8.62 2.81
N ASN A 241 -1.94 9.85 2.67
CA ASN A 241 -3.36 10.15 2.55
C ASN A 241 -3.82 10.11 1.09
#